data_AF-A0A521QR69-F1
#
_entry.id   AF-A0A521QR69-F1
#
_cell.length_a   1.000
_cell.length_b   1.000
_cell.length_c   1.000
_cell.angle_alpha   90.00
_cell.angle_beta   90.00
_cell.angle_gamma   90.00
#
_symmetry.space_group_name_H-M   'P 1'
#
loop_
_entity.id
_entity.type
_entity.pdbx_description
1 polymer ?
#
loop_
_entity_poly.entity_id
_entity_poly.type
_entity_poly.pdbx_seq_one_letter_code
_entity_poly.pdbx_strand_id
1 'polypeptide(L)'
;MGLLFNTAETMKMVARINKHFAARSEGGQINKWRKPGKKKLFKKGGPDRRSLNQIARDERVSVDPADDDDNETRNTKWLDWLDALSSAPSTTLSQFYPNSVAASATPSDVGTELSHQIWQGLSDEPNCKEIVVSVVPSDTIRVDEWQKIPPNPTGAYTLLLTVHTVEATLMKATIKKIVQARRSAGARKQS
;
A
#
# COMPACT_ATOMS: atom_id res chain seq x y z
N MET A 1 0.44 -16.03 -7.57
CA MET A 1 -0.52 -15.45 -8.55
C MET A 1 -0.29 -13.96 -8.54
N GLY A 2 -0.19 -13.32 -9.71
CA GLY A 2 0.05 -11.88 -9.75
C GLY A 2 -1.21 -11.11 -9.33
N LEU A 3 -1.03 -9.99 -8.63
CA LEU A 3 -2.14 -9.17 -8.16
C LEU A 3 -2.85 -8.44 -9.27
N LEU A 4 -4.17 -8.52 -9.20
CA LEU A 4 -5.08 -7.68 -9.96
C LEU A 4 -5.42 -6.48 -9.07
N PHE A 5 -4.77 -5.35 -9.31
CA PHE A 5 -5.21 -4.08 -8.74
C PHE A 5 -6.21 -3.44 -9.72
N ASN A 6 -7.21 -2.72 -9.19
CA ASN A 6 -8.46 -2.27 -9.86
C ASN A 6 -9.62 -3.28 -9.90
N THR A 7 -9.67 -4.19 -8.94
CA THR A 7 -10.90 -4.97 -8.69
C THR A 7 -11.75 -4.28 -7.61
N ALA A 8 -13.05 -4.60 -7.53
CA ALA A 8 -13.89 -4.17 -6.41
C ALA A 8 -13.25 -4.52 -5.05
N GLU A 9 -12.54 -5.64 -4.98
CA GLU A 9 -11.80 -6.06 -3.80
C GLU A 9 -10.64 -5.10 -3.49
N THR A 10 -9.88 -4.67 -4.49
CA THR A 10 -8.81 -3.68 -4.31
C THR A 10 -9.35 -2.35 -3.79
N MET A 11 -10.46 -1.85 -4.35
CA MET A 11 -11.09 -0.62 -3.87
C MET A 11 -11.52 -0.74 -2.40
N LYS A 12 -12.08 -1.90 -2.01
CA LYS A 12 -12.38 -2.21 -0.61
C LYS A 12 -11.13 -2.21 0.26
N MET A 13 -10.02 -2.79 -0.18
CA MET A 13 -8.75 -2.79 0.59
C MET A 13 -8.16 -1.38 0.76
N VAL A 14 -8.21 -0.56 -0.29
CA VAL A 14 -7.75 0.84 -0.22
C VAL A 14 -8.63 1.65 0.73
N ALA A 15 -9.95 1.51 0.65
CA ALA A 15 -10.88 2.15 1.58
C ALA A 15 -10.60 1.74 3.03
N ARG A 16 -10.24 0.47 3.28
CA ARG A 16 -9.85 -0.03 4.61
C ARG A 16 -8.58 0.64 5.14
N ILE A 17 -7.54 0.80 4.31
CA ILE A 17 -6.36 1.59 4.70
C ILE A 17 -6.79 3.01 5.08
N ASN A 18 -7.55 3.65 4.21
CA ASN A 18 -7.91 5.06 4.37
C ASN A 18 -8.72 5.26 5.66
N LYS A 19 -9.64 4.36 6.00
CA LYS A 19 -10.35 4.39 7.29
C LYS A 19 -9.41 4.36 8.50
N HIS A 20 -8.30 3.61 8.45
CA HIS A 20 -7.34 3.59 9.56
C HIS A 20 -6.58 4.91 9.73
N PHE A 21 -6.42 5.69 8.66
CA PHE A 21 -5.67 6.94 8.66
C PHE A 21 -6.52 8.19 8.36
N ALA A 22 -7.84 8.06 8.28
CA ALA A 22 -8.76 9.17 8.17
C ALA A 22 -8.91 9.93 9.50
N ALA A 23 -9.47 11.12 9.43
CA ALA A 23 -9.79 11.93 10.60
C ALA A 23 -10.89 11.27 11.46
N ARG A 24 -10.87 11.52 12.77
CA ARG A 24 -11.88 10.94 13.70
C ARG A 24 -13.32 11.35 13.35
N SER A 25 -13.50 12.56 12.82
CA SER A 25 -14.80 13.07 12.35
C SER A 25 -15.40 12.23 11.22
N GLU A 26 -14.58 11.47 10.50
CA GLU A 26 -14.99 10.63 9.36
C GLU A 26 -15.01 9.14 9.75
N GLY A 27 -15.00 8.84 11.05
CA GLY A 27 -14.90 7.46 11.56
C GLY A 27 -13.47 6.90 11.53
N GLY A 28 -12.48 7.75 11.25
CA GLY A 28 -11.09 7.35 11.10
C GLY A 28 -10.32 7.13 12.40
N GLN A 29 -9.23 6.36 12.31
CA GLN A 29 -8.42 5.95 13.47
C GLN A 29 -7.01 6.55 13.52
N ILE A 30 -6.72 7.63 12.78
CA ILE A 30 -5.34 8.18 12.68
C ILE A 30 -4.71 8.47 14.06
N ASN A 31 -5.50 8.96 15.02
CA ASN A 31 -5.03 9.27 16.36
C ASN A 31 -4.59 8.03 17.16
N LYS A 32 -5.12 6.83 16.86
CA LYS A 32 -4.65 5.57 17.45
C LYS A 32 -3.18 5.33 17.07
N TRP A 33 -2.83 5.61 15.81
CA TRP A 33 -1.50 5.40 15.26
C TRP A 33 -0.49 6.47 15.69
N ARG A 34 -0.95 7.66 16.06
CA ARG A 34 -0.12 8.74 16.63
C ARG A 34 0.37 8.50 18.05
N LYS A 35 -0.31 7.62 18.80
CA LYS A 35 0.04 7.33 20.19
C LYS A 35 1.51 6.93 20.33
N PRO A 36 2.17 7.29 21.45
CA PRO A 36 3.52 6.83 21.76
C PRO A 36 3.62 5.30 21.62
N GLY A 37 4.68 4.81 20.97
CA GLY A 37 4.88 3.39 20.68
C GLY A 37 4.29 2.94 19.35
N LYS A 38 3.06 3.34 19.00
CA LYS A 38 2.43 2.95 17.71
C LYS A 38 3.05 3.65 16.52
N LYS A 39 3.36 4.96 16.64
CA LYS A 39 4.04 5.72 15.59
C LYS A 39 5.40 5.12 15.21
N LYS A 40 6.10 4.49 16.17
CA LYS A 40 7.43 3.89 15.95
C LYS A 40 7.39 2.67 15.03
N LEU A 41 6.23 2.03 14.87
CA LEU A 41 6.05 0.89 13.97
C LEU A 41 6.29 1.27 12.50
N PHE A 42 6.06 2.55 12.15
CA PHE A 42 6.21 3.08 10.79
C PHE A 42 7.57 3.76 10.54
N LYS A 43 8.51 3.70 11.49
CA LYS A 43 9.74 4.52 11.51
C LYS A 43 10.56 4.43 10.21
N LYS A 44 11.13 5.58 9.81
CA LYS A 44 12.10 5.69 8.71
C LYS A 44 13.43 5.02 9.06
N GLY A 45 13.84 4.03 8.26
CA GLY A 45 15.21 3.51 8.28
C GLY A 45 15.56 2.61 9.46
N GLY A 46 16.74 2.00 9.40
CA GLY A 46 17.25 1.07 10.41
C GLY A 46 16.88 -0.40 10.17
N PRO A 47 17.45 -1.33 10.96
CA PRO A 47 17.18 -2.75 10.85
C PRO A 47 15.73 -3.12 11.19
N ASP A 48 15.03 -2.25 11.93
CA ASP A 48 13.66 -2.47 12.40
C ASP A 48 12.59 -1.88 11.47
N ARG A 49 12.90 -1.65 10.17
CA ARG A 49 11.88 -1.22 9.21
C ARG A 49 10.83 -2.31 9.06
N ARG A 50 9.56 -1.91 9.17
CA ARG A 50 8.42 -2.82 9.07
C ARG A 50 7.55 -2.47 7.88
N SER A 51 7.19 -3.50 7.12
CA SER A 51 6.20 -3.41 6.05
C SER A 51 4.78 -3.32 6.63
N LEU A 52 3.84 -2.77 5.86
CA LEU A 52 2.45 -2.65 6.31
C LEU A 52 1.79 -3.98 6.66
N ASN A 53 2.10 -5.07 5.95
CA ASN A 53 1.57 -6.39 6.29
C ASN A 53 2.02 -6.87 7.68
N GLN A 54 3.29 -6.64 8.03
CA GLN A 54 3.83 -7.00 9.34
C GLN A 54 3.14 -6.20 10.45
N ILE A 55 2.96 -4.89 10.25
CA ILE A 55 2.26 -4.03 11.21
C ILE A 55 0.81 -4.48 11.36
N ALA A 56 0.11 -4.76 10.26
CA ALA A 56 -1.29 -5.20 10.29
C ALA A 56 -1.47 -6.52 11.05
N ARG A 57 -0.57 -7.49 10.88
CA ARG A 57 -0.59 -8.77 11.59
C ARG A 57 -0.37 -8.61 13.08
N ASP A 58 0.68 -7.88 13.48
CA ASP A 58 1.04 -7.70 14.88
C ASP A 58 -0.02 -6.92 15.66
N GLU A 59 -0.56 -5.89 15.03
CA GLU A 59 -1.58 -5.02 15.62
C GLU A 59 -2.99 -5.61 15.51
N ARG A 60 -3.10 -6.83 14.96
CA ARG A 60 -4.37 -7.52 14.69
C ARG A 60 -5.38 -6.58 14.05
N VAL A 61 -4.91 -5.84 13.04
CA VAL A 61 -5.75 -4.91 12.28
C VAL A 61 -6.77 -5.75 11.52
N SER A 62 -7.96 -5.88 12.11
CA SER A 62 -9.08 -6.57 11.51
C SER A 62 -9.91 -5.61 10.66
N VAL A 63 -10.58 -6.19 9.66
CA VAL A 63 -11.65 -5.50 8.95
C VAL A 63 -12.76 -5.14 9.94
N ASP A 64 -13.36 -3.96 9.80
CA ASP A 64 -14.56 -3.59 10.57
C ASP A 64 -15.73 -4.50 10.13
N PRO A 65 -16.43 -5.18 11.04
CA PRO A 65 -17.58 -6.00 10.71
C PRO A 65 -18.70 -5.24 9.97
N ALA A 66 -18.80 -3.92 10.13
CA ALA A 66 -19.79 -3.09 9.44
C ALA A 66 -19.45 -2.81 7.97
N ASP A 67 -18.19 -2.99 7.57
CA ASP A 67 -17.76 -2.71 6.20
C ASP A 67 -18.10 -3.88 5.25
N ASP A 68 -18.52 -5.05 5.77
CA ASP A 68 -18.81 -6.25 4.97
C ASP A 68 -19.46 -7.38 5.88
N ASP A 69 -20.44 -8.20 5.42
CA ASP A 69 -21.23 -9.25 6.18
C ASP A 69 -20.65 -10.65 6.65
N ASP A 70 -19.50 -11.10 6.17
CA ASP A 70 -18.86 -12.43 6.28
C ASP A 70 -17.38 -12.38 6.81
N ASN A 71 -17.13 -12.72 8.08
CA ASN A 71 -15.93 -12.27 8.83
C ASN A 71 -14.60 -13.02 8.54
N GLU A 72 -14.64 -14.31 8.19
CA GLU A 72 -13.45 -15.18 8.28
C GLU A 72 -12.57 -15.18 7.02
N THR A 73 -13.18 -15.23 5.84
CA THR A 73 -12.45 -15.22 4.55
C THR A 73 -11.80 -13.86 4.23
N ARG A 74 -12.15 -12.81 4.98
CA ARG A 74 -11.83 -11.42 4.65
C ARG A 74 -10.54 -10.88 5.24
N ASN A 75 -10.19 -11.30 6.45
CA ASN A 75 -8.87 -11.00 6.99
C ASN A 75 -7.79 -11.64 6.12
N THR A 76 -8.05 -12.81 5.54
CA THR A 76 -7.13 -13.47 4.61
C THR A 76 -6.92 -12.65 3.34
N LYS A 77 -7.99 -12.21 2.66
CA LYS A 77 -7.86 -11.39 1.44
C LYS A 77 -7.18 -10.03 1.67
N TRP A 78 -7.46 -9.41 2.81
CA TRP A 78 -6.79 -8.17 3.23
C TRP A 78 -5.30 -8.38 3.47
N LEU A 79 -4.93 -9.42 4.21
CA LEU A 79 -3.54 -9.77 4.46
C LEU A 79 -2.81 -10.22 3.19
N ASP A 80 -3.48 -10.97 2.31
CA ASP A 80 -2.95 -11.36 1.00
C ASP A 80 -2.65 -10.14 0.14
N TRP A 81 -3.53 -9.13 0.18
CA TRP A 81 -3.34 -7.87 -0.52
C TRP A 81 -2.21 -7.01 0.06
N LEU A 82 -1.99 -7.07 1.38
CA LEU A 82 -0.82 -6.44 2.00
C LEU A 82 0.49 -7.19 1.72
N ASP A 83 0.49 -8.53 1.77
CA ASP A 83 1.65 -9.38 1.45
C ASP A 83 2.11 -9.17 0.00
N ALA A 84 1.13 -9.05 -0.87
CA ALA A 84 1.28 -8.63 -2.24
C ALA A 84 2.05 -7.30 -2.41
N LEU A 85 1.65 -6.24 -1.69
CA LEU A 85 2.40 -4.98 -1.69
C LEU A 85 3.81 -5.18 -1.13
N SER A 86 3.95 -5.99 -0.07
CA SER A 86 5.25 -6.27 0.55
C SER A 86 6.17 -7.17 -0.26
N SER A 87 5.69 -7.78 -1.35
CA SER A 87 6.50 -8.59 -2.27
C SER A 87 6.81 -7.88 -3.58
N ALA A 88 6.14 -6.76 -3.86
CA ALA A 88 6.41 -5.96 -5.04
C ALA A 88 7.65 -5.08 -4.82
N PRO A 89 8.65 -5.14 -5.71
CA PRO A 89 9.81 -4.27 -5.60
C PRO A 89 9.36 -2.81 -5.73
N SER A 90 9.73 -1.96 -4.78
CA SER A 90 9.57 -0.53 -4.93
C SER A 90 10.70 -0.04 -5.83
N THR A 91 10.37 0.44 -7.03
CA THR A 91 11.29 1.32 -7.75
C THR A 91 11.22 2.67 -7.05
N THR A 92 12.21 2.94 -6.21
CA THR A 92 12.34 4.21 -5.48
C THR A 92 12.30 5.38 -6.49
N LEU A 93 11.58 6.44 -6.13
CA LEU A 93 11.28 7.62 -6.94
C LEU A 93 12.47 8.28 -7.65
N SER A 94 13.69 8.04 -7.20
CA SER A 94 14.91 8.62 -7.79
C SER A 94 15.09 8.28 -9.27
N GLN A 95 14.51 7.18 -9.77
CA GLN A 95 14.58 6.82 -11.19
C GLN A 95 13.61 7.60 -12.08
N PHE A 96 12.51 8.11 -11.52
CA PHE A 96 11.45 8.78 -12.28
C PHE A 96 11.36 10.29 -11.98
N TYR A 97 11.86 10.73 -10.83
CA TYR A 97 11.87 12.14 -10.41
C TYR A 97 13.21 12.49 -9.71
N PRO A 98 14.14 13.17 -10.40
CA PRO A 98 15.51 13.40 -9.92
C PRO A 98 15.61 14.31 -8.68
N ASN A 99 14.53 14.99 -8.30
CA ASN A 99 14.49 15.92 -7.16
C ASN A 99 13.75 15.37 -5.93
N SER A 100 13.29 14.12 -5.96
CA SER A 100 12.54 13.51 -4.86
C SER A 100 13.48 13.03 -3.73
N VAL A 101 12.98 13.07 -2.49
CA VAL A 101 13.65 12.65 -1.24
C VAL A 101 14.59 11.46 -1.43
N ALA A 102 15.85 11.61 -0.99
CA ALA A 102 16.94 10.65 -1.14
C ALA A 102 16.48 9.20 -1.08
N ALA A 103 16.63 8.49 -2.21
CA ALA A 103 16.32 7.07 -2.31
C ALA A 103 17.05 6.30 -1.21
N SER A 104 16.31 5.45 -0.49
CA SER A 104 16.94 4.51 0.42
C SER A 104 17.89 3.63 -0.40
N ALA A 105 19.16 3.55 0.00
CA ALA A 105 20.19 2.75 -0.68
C ALA A 105 19.89 1.23 -0.66
N THR A 106 18.90 0.81 0.13
CA THR A 106 18.43 -0.57 0.23
C THR A 106 17.16 -0.73 -0.61
N PRO A 107 17.06 -1.75 -1.49
CA PRO A 107 15.80 -2.08 -2.14
C PRO A 107 14.71 -2.24 -1.08
N SER A 108 13.66 -1.42 -1.12
CA SER A 108 12.46 -1.62 -0.29
C SER A 108 11.35 -2.23 -1.14
N ASP A 109 10.47 -2.98 -0.51
CA ASP A 109 9.19 -3.33 -1.10
C ASP A 109 8.18 -2.16 -0.97
N VAL A 110 7.12 -2.20 -1.78
CA VAL A 110 6.07 -1.17 -1.76
C VAL A 110 5.41 -1.05 -0.39
N GLY A 111 5.20 -2.16 0.32
CA GLY A 111 4.61 -2.16 1.67
C GLY A 111 5.46 -1.40 2.69
N THR A 112 6.79 -1.53 2.61
CA THR A 112 7.78 -0.84 3.44
C THR A 112 7.89 0.64 3.07
N GLU A 113 7.83 0.97 1.78
CA GLU A 113 7.86 2.37 1.34
C GLU A 113 6.58 3.10 1.74
N LEU A 114 5.42 2.47 1.57
CA LEU A 114 4.14 3.05 1.97
C LEU A 114 4.06 3.24 3.49
N SER A 115 4.54 2.27 4.27
CA SER A 115 4.71 2.40 5.74
C SER A 115 5.57 3.61 6.10
N HIS A 116 6.67 3.83 5.36
CA HIS A 116 7.54 4.98 5.57
C HIS A 116 6.84 6.31 5.26
N GLN A 117 6.12 6.41 4.15
CA GLN A 117 5.39 7.63 3.80
C GLN A 117 4.26 7.92 4.81
N ILE A 118 3.59 6.90 5.34
CA ILE A 118 2.61 7.04 6.42
C ILE A 118 3.24 7.68 7.66
N TRP A 119 4.47 7.30 8.02
CA TRP A 119 5.18 7.92 9.15
C TRP A 119 5.38 9.42 9.01
N GLN A 120 5.56 9.93 7.78
CA GLN A 120 5.66 11.38 7.54
C GLN A 120 4.38 12.08 7.99
N GLY A 121 3.21 11.56 7.58
CA GLY A 121 1.91 12.11 7.99
C GLY A 121 1.61 11.93 9.48
N LEU A 122 2.04 10.82 10.08
CA LEU A 122 1.88 10.60 11.52
C LEU A 122 2.80 11.49 12.37
N SER A 123 3.91 11.97 11.81
CA SER A 123 4.90 12.77 12.53
C SER A 123 4.64 14.28 12.48
N ASP A 124 3.98 14.78 11.42
CA ASP A 124 3.64 16.19 11.23
C ASP A 124 2.29 16.54 11.92
N GLU A 125 2.15 16.17 13.19
CA GLU A 125 1.03 16.59 14.05
C GLU A 125 1.30 18.00 14.59
N PRO A 126 0.32 18.92 14.63
CA PRO A 126 -1.11 18.77 14.36
C PRO A 126 -1.55 19.05 12.90
N ASN A 127 -0.60 19.20 11.97
CA ASN A 127 -0.85 19.72 10.63
C ASN A 127 -1.48 18.68 9.70
N CYS A 128 -0.96 17.46 9.66
CA CYS A 128 -1.59 16.37 8.90
C CYS A 128 -2.93 16.02 9.57
N LYS A 129 -4.05 16.01 8.84
CA LYS A 129 -5.37 15.63 9.39
C LYS A 129 -5.75 14.21 9.05
N GLU A 130 -5.37 13.77 7.85
CA GLU A 130 -5.65 12.45 7.32
C GLU A 130 -4.54 12.01 6.37
N ILE A 131 -4.43 10.71 6.14
CA ILE A 131 -3.56 10.11 5.13
C ILE A 131 -4.44 9.28 4.22
N VAL A 132 -4.41 9.60 2.94
CA VAL A 132 -5.21 8.96 1.90
C VAL A 132 -4.27 8.19 1.00
N VAL A 133 -4.48 6.88 0.89
CA VAL A 133 -3.84 6.03 -0.10
C VAL A 133 -4.76 5.97 -1.33
N SER A 134 -4.18 6.26 -2.49
CA SER A 134 -4.80 6.08 -3.79
C SER A 134 -4.06 5.01 -4.57
N VAL A 135 -4.80 4.22 -5.35
CA VAL A 135 -4.23 3.21 -6.24
C VAL A 135 -4.56 3.59 -7.68
N VAL A 136 -3.53 3.70 -8.51
CA VAL A 136 -3.66 4.13 -9.91
C VAL A 136 -3.13 3.01 -10.82
N PRO A 137 -3.84 2.67 -11.92
CA PRO A 137 -3.33 1.76 -12.92
C PRO A 137 -2.04 2.28 -13.59
N SER A 138 -1.08 1.38 -13.80
CA SER A 138 0.21 1.65 -14.44
C SER A 138 0.75 0.38 -15.12
N ASP A 139 1.82 0.50 -15.90
CA ASP A 139 2.57 -0.62 -16.48
C ASP A 139 3.53 -1.28 -15.47
N THR A 140 3.85 -0.56 -14.41
CA THR A 140 4.86 -0.90 -13.41
C THR A 140 4.31 -0.64 -12.01
N ILE A 141 4.68 -1.51 -11.05
CA ILE A 141 4.33 -1.30 -9.65
C ILE A 141 5.34 -0.34 -9.04
N ARG A 142 4.87 0.79 -8.51
CA ARG A 142 5.71 1.80 -7.82
C ARG A 142 4.88 2.63 -6.84
N VAL A 143 5.54 3.40 -5.99
CA VAL A 143 4.90 4.40 -5.12
C VAL A 143 5.38 5.78 -5.55
N ASP A 144 4.45 6.72 -5.72
CA ASP A 144 4.79 8.11 -6.03
C ASP A 144 5.37 8.84 -4.81
N GLU A 145 5.91 10.03 -5.03
CA GLU A 145 6.20 10.96 -3.95
C GLU A 145 4.89 11.38 -3.28
N TRP A 146 4.90 11.43 -1.96
CA TRP A 146 3.72 11.87 -1.21
C TRP A 146 3.39 13.32 -1.55
N GLN A 147 2.11 13.65 -1.56
CA GLN A 147 1.63 14.99 -1.86
C GLN A 147 0.86 15.54 -0.66
N LYS A 148 1.12 16.80 -0.31
CA LYS A 148 0.30 17.54 0.66
C LYS A 148 -0.84 18.19 -0.10
N ILE A 149 -2.06 17.72 0.16
CA ILE A 149 -3.29 18.36 -0.30
C ILE A 149 -3.76 19.28 0.83
N PRO A 150 -3.58 20.60 0.74
CA PRO A 150 -4.05 21.50 1.78
C PRO A 150 -5.59 21.53 1.81
N PRO A 151 -6.27 21.26 2.94
CA PRO A 151 -7.61 21.73 3.18
C PRO A 151 -7.59 23.19 3.60
N ASN A 152 -8.70 23.85 3.31
CA ASN A 152 -9.15 25.08 3.92
C ASN A 152 -9.72 24.71 5.31
N PRO A 153 -9.23 25.20 6.48
CA PRO A 153 -8.45 26.40 6.74
C PRO A 153 -6.97 26.17 7.18
N THR A 154 -6.25 27.29 7.30
CA THR A 154 -4.79 27.48 7.36
C THR A 154 -3.98 26.49 8.22
N GLY A 155 -3.01 25.82 7.59
CA GLY A 155 -1.95 25.03 8.24
C GLY A 155 -2.22 23.53 8.34
N ALA A 156 -3.45 23.09 8.12
CA ALA A 156 -3.79 21.68 8.00
C ALA A 156 -3.43 21.13 6.60
N TYR A 157 -3.27 19.81 6.45
CA TYR A 157 -3.15 19.10 5.17
C TYR A 157 -3.62 17.64 5.22
N THR A 158 -4.02 17.11 4.07
CA THR A 158 -4.22 15.69 3.78
C THR A 158 -2.98 15.17 3.07
N LEU A 159 -2.41 14.07 3.55
CA LEU A 159 -1.28 13.42 2.89
C LEU A 159 -1.81 12.41 1.87
N LEU A 160 -1.63 12.68 0.57
CA LEU A 160 -1.95 11.73 -0.50
C LEU A 160 -0.73 10.86 -0.80
N LEU A 161 -0.92 9.55 -0.74
CA LEU A 161 0.05 8.53 -1.10
C LEU A 161 -0.47 7.76 -2.31
N THR A 162 0.23 7.80 -3.44
CA THR A 162 -0.23 7.13 -4.67
C THR A 162 0.58 5.87 -4.93
N VAL A 163 -0.10 4.74 -5.08
CA VAL A 163 0.49 3.45 -5.46
C VAL A 163 0.08 3.11 -6.88
N HIS A 164 1.07 3.05 -7.78
CA HIS A 164 0.90 2.58 -9.14
C HIS A 164 0.91 1.06 -9.18
N THR A 165 0.00 0.48 -9.94
CA THR A 165 -0.21 -0.96 -9.96
C THR A 165 -0.57 -1.47 -11.34
N VAL A 166 -0.14 -2.69 -11.68
CA VAL A 166 -0.43 -3.30 -12.99
C VAL A 166 -1.91 -3.64 -13.10
N GLU A 167 -2.52 -3.22 -14.21
CA GLU A 167 -3.92 -3.55 -14.49
C GLU A 167 -4.17 -5.06 -14.54
N ALA A 168 -5.33 -5.43 -14.00
CA ALA A 168 -5.81 -6.80 -14.00
C ALA A 168 -5.83 -7.45 -15.39
N THR A 169 -6.21 -6.68 -16.42
CA THR A 169 -6.32 -7.13 -17.80
C THR A 169 -4.94 -7.48 -18.39
N LEU A 170 -3.96 -6.62 -18.16
CA LEU A 170 -2.58 -6.83 -18.61
C LEU A 170 -1.97 -8.06 -17.95
N MET A 171 -2.23 -8.25 -16.65
CA MET A 171 -1.68 -9.37 -15.92
C MET A 171 -2.33 -10.71 -16.29
N LYS A 172 -3.65 -10.75 -16.52
CA LYS A 172 -4.33 -11.94 -17.06
C LYS A 172 -3.77 -12.33 -18.43
N ALA A 173 -3.53 -11.36 -19.30
CA ALA A 173 -2.91 -11.61 -20.61
C ALA A 173 -1.49 -12.18 -20.47
N THR A 174 -0.68 -11.63 -19.56
CA THR A 174 0.69 -12.11 -19.29
C THR A 174 0.69 -13.52 -18.70
N ILE A 175 -0.17 -13.80 -17.72
CA ILE A 175 -0.33 -15.15 -17.15
C ILE A 175 -0.74 -16.14 -18.24
N LYS A 176 -1.72 -15.77 -19.09
CA LYS A 176 -2.14 -16.60 -20.22
C LYS A 176 -0.98 -16.91 -21.17
N LYS A 177 -0.14 -15.91 -21.51
CA LYS A 177 1.07 -16.10 -22.32
C LYS A 177 2.09 -17.03 -21.64
N ILE A 178 2.36 -16.86 -20.35
CA ILE A 178 3.28 -17.72 -19.59
C ILE A 178 2.78 -19.17 -19.55
N VAL A 179 1.49 -19.36 -19.27
CA VAL A 179 0.87 -20.70 -19.23
C VAL A 179 0.92 -21.35 -20.61
N GLN A 180 0.62 -20.60 -21.68
CA GLN A 180 0.74 -21.10 -23.06
C GLN A 180 2.18 -21.49 -23.40
N ALA A 181 3.17 -20.66 -23.06
CA ALA A 181 4.58 -20.94 -23.28
C ALA A 181 5.07 -22.19 -22.53
N ARG A 182 4.58 -22.42 -21.29
CA ARG A 182 4.88 -23.64 -20.53
C ARG A 182 4.27 -24.88 -21.15
N ARG A 183 3.04 -24.80 -21.66
CA ARG A 183 2.37 -25.92 -22.36
C ARG A 183 3.09 -26.28 -23.65
N SER A 184 3.51 -25.31 -24.44
CA SER A 184 4.26 -25.56 -25.69
C SER A 184 5.68 -26.06 -25.44
N ALA A 185 6.35 -25.61 -24.37
CA ALA A 185 7.65 -26.15 -23.96
C ALA A 185 7.56 -27.60 -23.43
N GLY A 186 6.47 -27.94 -22.72
CA GLY A 186 6.20 -29.31 -22.27
C GLY A 186 5.91 -30.27 -23.43
N ALA A 187 5.14 -29.83 -24.43
CA ALA A 187 4.84 -30.61 -25.62
C ALA A 187 6.09 -30.93 -26.46
N ARG A 188 7.05 -29.98 -26.54
CA ARG A 188 8.34 -30.19 -27.25
C ARG A 188 9.31 -31.16 -26.57
N LYS A 189 9.14 -31.47 -25.28
CA LYS A 189 9.98 -32.45 -24.58
C LYS A 189 9.49 -33.90 -24.74
N GLN A 190 8.31 -34.11 -25.33
CA GLN A 190 7.71 -35.42 -25.55
C GLN A 190 7.72 -35.85 -27.03
N SER A 191 8.23 -34.99 -27.92
CA SER A 191 8.54 -35.29 -29.33
C SER A 191 10.02 -35.53 -29.50
#